data_AF-A0A6N9P3P8-F1
#
_entry.id   AF-A0A6N9P3P8-F1
#
_cell.length_a   1.000
_cell.length_b   1.000
_cell.length_c   1.000
_cell.angle_alpha   90.00
_cell.angle_beta   90.00
_cell.angle_gamma   90.00
#
_symmetry.space_group_name_H-M   'P 1'
#
loop_
_entity.id
_entity.type
_entity.pdbx_description
1 polymer ?
#
loop_
_entity_poly.entity_id
_entity_poly.type
_entity_poly.pdbx_seq_one_letter_code
_entity_poly.pdbx_strand_id
1 'polypeptide(L)'
;MRAGYVSRGTATTAVPFSPETIGRHERGDIALEPEDAVTYADCYGSPDILPRYCATCPVGQRIGRTATDRPLPYATLRIRRLIADAQSVADRLEQIAFDGVIDDTEREDFEKALAFLHQLEQGISDIVLCGLGNEKAAPGATGAASR
;
A
#
# COMPACT_ATOMS: atom_id res chain seq x y z
N MET A 1 -4.80 5.82 -10.37
CA MET A 1 -5.55 4.54 -10.27
C MET A 1 -6.19 4.30 -11.63
N ARG A 2 -5.99 3.14 -12.29
CA ARG A 2 -6.62 2.84 -13.59
C ARG A 2 -7.70 1.79 -13.36
N ALA A 3 -8.91 2.03 -13.83
CA ALA A 3 -10.01 1.07 -13.75
C ALA A 3 -9.62 -0.30 -14.31
N GLY A 4 -9.97 -1.36 -13.59
CA GLY A 4 -9.97 -2.75 -14.07
C GLY A 4 -11.03 -3.02 -15.15
N TYR A 5 -11.70 -1.97 -15.66
CA TYR A 5 -12.74 -2.01 -16.67
C TYR A 5 -12.27 -1.35 -17.98
N VAL A 6 -12.77 -1.87 -19.11
CA VAL A 6 -12.42 -1.43 -20.48
C VAL A 6 -12.74 0.04 -20.73
N SER A 7 -13.72 0.62 -20.02
CA SER A 7 -14.04 2.04 -20.08
C SER A 7 -14.66 2.55 -18.77
N ARG A 8 -14.59 3.87 -18.56
CA ARG A 8 -15.28 4.53 -17.42
C ARG A 8 -16.80 4.40 -17.48
N GLY A 9 -17.38 4.28 -18.68
CA GLY A 9 -18.82 4.02 -18.85
C GLY A 9 -19.21 2.60 -18.46
N THR A 10 -18.29 1.64 -18.56
CA THR A 10 -18.49 0.28 -18.03
C THR A 10 -18.33 0.26 -16.52
N ALA A 11 -17.41 1.06 -15.96
CA ALA A 11 -17.20 1.11 -14.51
C ALA A 11 -18.45 1.57 -13.74
N THR A 12 -19.31 2.42 -14.33
CA THR A 12 -20.55 2.88 -13.67
C THR A 12 -21.58 1.79 -13.43
N THR A 13 -21.44 0.61 -14.05
CA THR A 13 -22.31 -0.54 -13.73
C THR A 13 -21.88 -1.24 -12.45
N ALA A 14 -20.65 -1.01 -11.99
CA ALA A 14 -20.04 -1.67 -10.84
C ALA A 14 -19.95 -0.75 -9.62
N VAL A 15 -19.74 0.56 -9.83
CA VAL A 15 -19.61 1.55 -8.75
C VAL A 15 -20.69 2.63 -8.86
N PRO A 16 -21.18 3.19 -7.74
CA PRO A 16 -22.28 4.16 -7.74
C PRO A 16 -21.84 5.60 -8.10
N PHE A 17 -20.93 5.74 -9.07
CA PHE A 17 -20.35 7.03 -9.46
C PHE A 17 -20.55 7.28 -10.96
N SER A 18 -20.70 8.55 -11.34
CA SER A 18 -20.73 8.94 -12.75
C SER A 18 -19.37 8.73 -13.44
N PRO A 19 -19.31 8.59 -14.78
CA PRO A 19 -18.03 8.45 -15.49
C PRO A 19 -17.10 9.65 -15.26
N GLU A 20 -17.67 10.84 -15.08
CA GLU A 20 -16.94 12.06 -14.77
C GLU A 20 -16.32 12.00 -13.37
N THR A 21 -17.11 11.64 -12.36
CA THR A 21 -16.66 11.47 -10.97
C THR A 21 -15.54 10.44 -10.88
N ILE A 22 -15.71 9.27 -11.53
CA ILE A 22 -14.66 8.25 -11.63
C ILE A 22 -13.39 8.84 -12.25
N GLY A 23 -13.53 9.58 -13.35
CA GLY A 23 -12.38 10.22 -13.99
C GLY A 23 -11.66 11.22 -13.09
N ARG A 24 -12.39 11.99 -12.28
CA ARG A 24 -11.84 12.93 -11.30
C ARG A 24 -11.13 12.21 -10.16
N HIS A 25 -11.72 11.14 -9.61
CA HIS A 25 -11.07 10.28 -8.62
C HIS A 25 -9.76 9.66 -9.16
N GLU A 26 -9.78 9.10 -10.37
CA GLU A 26 -8.61 8.43 -10.96
C GLU A 26 -7.42 9.38 -11.19
N ARG A 27 -7.72 10.65 -11.50
CA ARG A 27 -6.74 11.72 -11.70
C ARG A 27 -6.31 12.42 -10.40
N GLY A 28 -7.07 12.23 -9.32
CA GLY A 28 -6.87 12.95 -8.06
C GLY A 28 -7.36 14.40 -8.11
N ASP A 29 -8.29 14.73 -9.02
CA ASP A 29 -8.88 16.08 -9.12
C ASP A 29 -9.81 16.39 -7.93
N ILE A 30 -10.33 15.36 -7.27
CA ILE A 30 -11.14 15.43 -6.05
C ILE A 30 -10.65 14.39 -5.05
N ALA A 31 -10.84 14.68 -3.76
CA ALA A 31 -10.55 13.75 -2.70
C ALA A 31 -11.45 12.51 -2.81
N LEU A 32 -10.85 11.35 -2.59
CA LEU A 32 -11.55 10.08 -2.52
C LEU A 32 -11.88 9.81 -1.05
N GLU A 33 -13.15 9.54 -0.74
CA GLU A 33 -13.53 9.14 0.61
C GLU A 33 -13.06 7.71 0.93
N PRO A 34 -12.81 7.36 2.20
CA PRO A 34 -12.37 6.01 2.56
C PRO A 34 -13.32 4.90 2.08
N GLU A 35 -14.62 5.13 2.21
CA GLU A 35 -15.67 4.19 1.77
C GLU A 35 -15.69 4.01 0.24
N ASP A 36 -15.40 5.07 -0.51
CA ASP A 36 -15.28 5.02 -1.96
C ASP A 36 -14.05 4.20 -2.38
N ALA A 37 -12.92 4.37 -1.67
CA ALA A 37 -11.70 3.58 -1.93
C ALA A 37 -11.93 2.08 -1.73
N VAL A 38 -12.67 1.70 -0.69
CA VAL A 38 -13.12 0.31 -0.47
C VAL A 38 -14.03 -0.17 -1.59
N THR A 39 -15.04 0.65 -1.94
CA THR A 39 -15.95 0.33 -3.04
C THR A 39 -15.20 0.10 -4.35
N TYR A 40 -14.23 0.94 -4.70
CA TYR A 40 -13.41 0.73 -5.88
C TYR A 40 -12.55 -0.52 -5.78
N ALA A 41 -11.94 -0.81 -4.62
CA ALA A 41 -11.12 -2.01 -4.42
C ALA A 41 -11.91 -3.29 -4.68
N ASP A 42 -13.11 -3.38 -4.08
CA ASP A 42 -13.99 -4.53 -4.19
C ASP A 42 -14.56 -4.68 -5.61
N CYS A 43 -15.14 -3.60 -6.15
CA CYS A 43 -15.78 -3.63 -7.45
C CYS A 43 -14.78 -3.83 -8.59
N TYR A 44 -13.55 -3.33 -8.47
CA TYR A 44 -12.52 -3.50 -9.51
C TYR A 44 -11.71 -4.79 -9.34
N GLY A 45 -11.96 -5.57 -8.28
CA GLY A 45 -11.14 -6.73 -7.93
C GLY A 45 -9.66 -6.36 -7.79
N SER A 46 -9.38 -5.15 -7.29
CA SER A 46 -8.04 -4.55 -7.28
C SER A 46 -7.70 -4.12 -5.85
N PRO A 47 -7.30 -5.08 -4.98
CA PRO A 47 -7.01 -4.82 -3.58
C PRO A 47 -5.80 -3.88 -3.37
N ASP A 48 -4.94 -3.68 -4.38
CA ASP A 48 -3.82 -2.74 -4.32
C ASP A 48 -4.26 -1.27 -4.23
N ILE A 49 -5.53 -0.97 -4.49
CA ILE A 49 -6.13 0.35 -4.31
C ILE A 49 -6.00 0.83 -2.86
N LEU A 50 -6.23 -0.04 -1.88
CA LEU A 50 -6.27 0.32 -0.46
C LEU A 50 -4.91 0.79 0.09
N PRO A 51 -3.81 0.04 -0.07
CA PRO A 51 -2.50 0.53 0.38
C PRO A 51 -2.08 1.82 -0.35
N ARG A 52 -2.47 2.00 -1.62
CA ARG A 52 -2.21 3.24 -2.37
C ARG A 52 -3.02 4.43 -1.85
N TYR A 53 -4.29 4.21 -1.52
CA TYR A 53 -5.13 5.20 -0.86
C TYR A 53 -4.53 5.59 0.50
N CYS A 54 -4.15 4.60 1.32
CA CYS A 54 -3.54 4.86 2.62
C CYS A 54 -2.20 5.60 2.51
N ALA A 55 -1.44 5.46 1.43
CA ALA A 55 -0.23 6.24 1.22
C ALA A 55 -0.49 7.74 0.97
N THR A 56 -1.71 8.12 0.57
CA THR A 56 -2.06 9.52 0.25
C THR A 56 -3.11 10.11 1.19
N CYS A 57 -3.83 9.29 1.96
CA CYS A 57 -4.84 9.78 2.90
C CYS A 57 -4.19 10.53 4.08
N PRO A 58 -4.90 11.50 4.70
CA PRO A 58 -4.33 12.35 5.75
C PRO A 58 -3.77 11.59 6.96
N VAL A 59 -4.43 10.49 7.34
CA VAL A 59 -4.00 9.64 8.47
C VAL A 59 -2.74 8.87 8.09
N GLY A 60 -2.75 8.22 6.93
CA GLY A 60 -1.65 7.40 6.48
C GLY A 60 -0.37 8.22 6.24
N GLN A 61 -0.48 9.44 5.70
CA GLN A 61 0.65 10.36 5.59
C GLN A 61 1.25 10.71 6.96
N ARG A 62 0.41 10.97 7.98
CA ARG A 62 0.90 11.31 9.34
C ARG A 62 1.63 10.17 10.04
N ILE A 63 1.33 8.92 9.69
CA ILE A 63 2.00 7.74 10.24
C ILE A 63 3.03 7.13 9.27
N GLY A 64 3.36 7.83 8.17
CA GLY A 64 4.40 7.44 7.23
C GLY A 64 4.05 6.29 6.28
N ARG A 65 2.78 5.99 6.04
CA ARG A 65 2.37 4.99 5.04
C ARG A 65 2.91 5.37 3.67
N THR A 66 3.48 4.40 2.97
CA THR A 66 3.94 4.56 1.59
C THR A 66 3.45 3.41 0.73
N ALA A 67 3.28 3.68 -0.56
CA ALA A 67 2.98 2.67 -1.57
C ALA A 67 3.92 2.88 -2.74
N THR A 68 5.04 2.15 -2.75
CA THR A 68 6.06 2.28 -3.78
C THR A 68 6.02 1.07 -4.70
N ASP A 69 5.87 1.33 -6.00
CA ASP A 69 6.00 0.28 -7.02
C ASP A 69 7.48 -0.10 -7.17
N ARG A 70 7.89 -1.14 -6.43
CA ARG A 70 9.23 -1.73 -6.53
C ARG A 70 9.15 -3.03 -7.33
N PRO A 71 10.01 -3.26 -8.34
CA PRO A 71 10.06 -4.55 -9.01
C PRO A 71 10.34 -5.68 -8.02
N LEU A 72 9.67 -6.82 -8.20
CA LEU A 72 9.73 -7.96 -7.27
C LEU A 72 11.15 -8.36 -6.84
N PRO A 73 12.16 -8.46 -7.73
CA PRO A 73 13.53 -8.78 -7.31
C PRO A 73 14.11 -7.78 -6.31
N TYR A 74 13.88 -6.47 -6.52
CA TYR A 74 14.38 -5.43 -5.63
C TYR A 74 13.63 -5.41 -4.30
N ALA A 75 12.30 -5.55 -4.33
CA ALA A 75 11.50 -5.66 -3.12
C ALA A 75 11.95 -6.87 -2.28
N THR A 76 12.25 -8.01 -2.94
CA THR A 76 12.70 -9.26 -2.30
C THR A 76 14.06 -9.11 -1.65
N LEU A 77 15.03 -8.49 -2.33
CA LEU A 77 16.35 -8.21 -1.76
C LEU A 77 16.27 -7.24 -0.58
N ARG A 78 15.44 -6.19 -0.70
CA ARG A 78 15.21 -5.20 0.36
C ARG A 78 14.63 -5.86 1.61
N ILE A 79 13.54 -6.62 1.49
CA ILE A 79 12.90 -7.25 2.65
C ILE A 79 13.82 -8.27 3.31
N ARG A 80 14.58 -9.05 2.53
CA ARG A 80 15.57 -9.99 3.07
C ARG A 80 16.62 -9.27 3.92
N ARG A 81 17.12 -8.12 3.46
CA ARG A 81 18.10 -7.32 4.21
C ARG A 81 17.50 -6.79 5.52
N LEU A 82 16.30 -6.22 5.44
CA LEU A 82 15.60 -5.69 6.61
C LEU A 82 15.31 -6.78 7.63
N ILE A 83 14.88 -7.98 7.22
CA ILE A 83 14.67 -9.10 8.14
C ILE A 83 15.98 -9.54 8.81
N ALA A 84 17.09 -9.57 8.07
CA ALA A 84 18.39 -9.92 8.64
C ALA A 84 18.84 -8.93 9.72
N ASP A 85 18.60 -7.64 9.51
CA ASP A 85 18.94 -6.58 10.46
C ASP A 85 17.92 -6.51 11.64
N ALA A 86 16.69 -6.98 11.44
CA ALA A 86 15.59 -6.89 12.41
C ALA A 86 15.85 -7.64 13.72
N GLN A 87 16.61 -8.74 13.68
CA GLN A 87 16.97 -9.47 14.89
C GLN A 87 17.75 -8.57 15.87
N SER A 88 18.77 -7.85 15.37
CA SER A 88 19.57 -6.97 16.21
C SER A 88 18.77 -5.82 16.81
N VAL A 89 17.75 -5.33 16.08
CA VAL A 89 16.85 -4.28 16.56
C VAL A 89 15.89 -4.83 17.61
N ALA A 90 15.40 -6.05 17.44
CA ALA A 90 14.58 -6.72 18.44
C ALA A 90 15.35 -6.95 19.75
N ASP A 91 16.59 -7.43 19.67
CA ASP A 91 17.46 -7.62 20.83
C ASP A 91 17.71 -6.28 21.57
N ARG A 92 17.87 -5.18 20.81
CA ARG A 92 18.04 -3.84 21.40
C ARG A 92 16.75 -3.35 22.07
N LEU A 93 15.59 -3.57 21.47
CA LEU A 93 14.30 -3.23 22.06
C LEU A 93 14.03 -4.04 23.33
N GLU A 94 14.43 -5.30 23.38
CA GLU A 94 14.34 -6.14 24.59
C GLU A 94 15.16 -5.53 25.73
N GLN A 95 16.39 -5.08 25.45
CA GLN A 95 17.24 -4.42 26.45
C GLN A 95 16.61 -3.12 26.96
N ILE A 96 16.11 -2.26 26.07
CA ILE A 96 15.45 -1.00 26.43
C ILE A 96 14.17 -1.25 27.23
N ALA A 97 13.42 -2.29 26.89
CA ALA A 97 12.16 -2.60 27.57
C ALA A 97 12.35 -3.36 28.90
N PHE A 98 13.58 -3.74 29.27
CA PHE A 98 13.85 -4.67 30.36
C PHE A 98 13.30 -4.20 31.71
N ASP A 99 13.45 -2.92 32.03
CA ASP A 99 12.93 -2.31 33.25
C ASP A 99 11.55 -1.66 33.08
N GLY A 100 11.03 -1.64 31.84
CA GLY A 100 9.74 -1.08 31.46
C GLY A 100 9.72 0.44 31.35
N VAL A 101 10.85 1.15 31.42
CA VAL A 101 10.91 2.62 31.41
C VAL A 101 11.97 3.11 30.42
N ILE A 102 11.53 3.79 29.36
CA ILE A 102 12.46 4.38 28.38
C ILE A 102 12.98 5.71 28.93
N ASP A 103 14.19 5.70 29.46
CA ASP A 103 14.85 6.90 29.99
C ASP A 103 15.49 7.78 28.90
N ASP A 104 16.06 8.92 29.31
CA ASP A 104 16.68 9.89 28.40
C ASP A 104 17.94 9.33 27.70
N THR A 105 18.63 8.38 28.32
CA THR A 105 19.83 7.72 27.76
C THR A 105 19.47 6.68 26.70
N GLU A 106 18.27 6.09 26.79
CA GLU A 106 17.76 5.10 25.85
C GLU A 106 16.93 5.70 24.73
N ARG A 107 16.45 6.94 24.91
CA ARG A 107 15.52 7.59 23.98
C ARG A 107 16.00 7.59 22.54
N GLU A 108 17.27 7.95 22.33
CA GLU A 108 17.85 8.03 20.99
C GLU A 108 17.89 6.65 20.31
N ASP A 109 18.24 5.60 21.06
CA ASP A 109 18.31 4.24 20.52
C ASP A 109 16.93 3.64 20.29
N PHE A 110 15.97 3.99 21.14
CA PHE A 110 14.56 3.65 20.93
C PHE A 110 14.01 4.31 19.65
N GLU A 111 14.30 5.59 19.42
CA GLU A 111 13.91 6.29 18.20
C GLU A 111 14.54 5.66 16.94
N LYS A 112 15.81 5.27 16.98
CA LYS A 112 16.46 4.52 15.89
C LYS A 112 15.77 3.18 15.63
N ALA A 113 15.41 2.45 16.69
CA ALA A 113 14.69 1.19 16.56
C ALA A 113 13.31 1.39 15.93
N LEU A 114 12.54 2.40 16.36
CA LEU A 114 11.26 2.75 15.75
C LEU A 114 11.40 3.14 14.28
N ALA A 115 12.40 3.95 13.94
CA ALA A 115 12.68 4.34 12.56
C ALA A 115 12.99 3.10 11.69
N PHE A 116 13.75 2.14 12.23
CA PHE A 116 14.00 0.88 11.55
C PHE A 116 12.73 0.04 11.36
N LEU A 117 11.90 -0.11 12.40
CA LEU A 117 10.63 -0.83 12.31
C LEU A 117 9.73 -0.24 11.22
N HIS A 118 9.72 1.09 11.10
CA HIS A 118 8.99 1.76 10.02
C HIS A 118 9.57 1.43 8.63
N GLN A 119 10.90 1.36 8.48
CA GLN A 119 11.51 0.92 7.22
C GLN A 119 11.19 -0.55 6.88
N LEU A 120 11.13 -1.41 7.90
CA LEU A 120 10.71 -2.80 7.76
C LEU A 120 9.25 -2.90 7.29
N GLU A 121 8.35 -2.15 7.92
CA GLU A 121 6.94 -2.05 7.51
C GLU A 121 6.78 -1.60 6.06
N GLN A 122 7.55 -0.60 5.63
CA GLN A 122 7.58 -0.16 4.23
C GLN A 122 8.05 -1.28 3.31
N GLY A 123 9.14 -1.99 3.68
CA GLY A 123 9.65 -3.12 2.91
C GLY A 123 8.64 -4.27 2.76
N ILE A 124 7.86 -4.54 3.81
CA ILE A 124 6.75 -5.51 3.77
C ILE A 124 5.66 -5.02 2.83
N SER A 125 5.27 -3.74 2.94
CA SER A 125 4.22 -3.13 2.12
C SER A 125 4.55 -3.18 0.62
N ASP A 126 5.83 -3.03 0.26
CA ASP A 126 6.29 -3.18 -1.12
C ASP A 126 6.06 -4.57 -1.69
N ILE A 127 6.38 -5.61 -0.91
CA ILE A 127 6.19 -7.01 -1.30
C ILE A 127 4.70 -7.32 -1.43
N VAL A 128 3.89 -6.84 -0.49
CA VAL A 128 2.44 -6.98 -0.55
C VAL A 128 1.91 -6.33 -1.83
N LEU A 129 2.32 -5.10 -2.13
CA LEU A 129 1.94 -4.40 -3.37
C LEU A 129 2.37 -5.15 -4.64
N CYS A 130 3.54 -5.80 -4.64
CA CYS A 130 3.95 -6.66 -5.75
C CYS A 130 2.95 -7.81 -5.94
N GLY A 131 2.54 -8.47 -4.84
CA GLY A 131 1.56 -9.55 -4.88
C GLY A 131 0.20 -9.09 -5.41
N LEU A 132 -0.34 -8.02 -4.84
CA LEU A 132 -1.64 -7.47 -5.21
C LEU A 132 -1.67 -6.94 -6.66
N GLY A 133 -0.55 -6.38 -7.15
CA GLY A 133 -0.44 -5.86 -8.51
C GLY A 133 -0.30 -6.92 -9.60
N ASN A 134 0.14 -8.14 -9.25
CA ASN A 134 0.34 -9.25 -10.19
C ASN A 134 -0.96 -10.03 -10.50
N GLU A 135 -2.06 -9.75 -9.81
CA GLU A 135 -3.38 -10.35 -10.06
C GLU A 135 -4.19 -9.65 -11.17
N LYS A 136 -3.56 -8.76 -11.97
CA LYS A 136 -4.19 -7.98 -13.06
C LYS A 136 -4.70 -8.77 -14.26
N ALA A 137 -4.97 -10.07 -14.12
CA ALA A 137 -5.74 -10.83 -15.08
C ALA A 137 -7.02 -11.39 -14.42
N ALA A 138 -8.04 -10.55 -14.27
CA ALA A 138 -9.39 -11.07 -14.28
C ALA A 138 -9.73 -11.46 -15.74
N PRO A 139 -10.15 -12.71 -16.03
CA PRO A 139 -10.49 -13.16 -17.37
C PRO A 139 -11.86 -12.60 -17.77
N GLY A 140 -11.90 -11.71 -18.76
CA GLY A 140 -13.17 -11.11 -19.18
C GLY A 140 -13.07 -10.06 -20.29
N ALA A 141 -12.20 -10.24 -21.29
CA ALA A 141 -12.24 -9.45 -22.52
C ALA A 141 -11.72 -10.23 -23.73
N THR A 142 -12.17 -11.48 -23.91
CA THR A 142 -12.20 -12.10 -25.23
C THR A 142 -13.47 -11.63 -25.94
N GLY A 143 -13.36 -10.52 -26.65
CA GLY A 143 -14.36 -10.02 -27.59
C GLY A 143 -13.70 -9.85 -28.95
N ALA A 144 -14.05 -10.75 -29.87
CA ALA A 144 -13.53 -10.92 -31.21
C ALA A 144 -13.28 -9.64 -32.03
N ALA A 145 -12.14 -9.61 -32.73
CA ALA A 145 -12.05 -8.99 -34.04
C ALA A 145 -11.56 -10.05 -35.04
N SER A 146 -12.52 -10.70 -35.68
CA SER A 146 -12.30 -11.42 -36.94
C SER A 146 -12.35 -10.42 -38.10
N ARG A 147 -11.43 -10.66 -39.05
CA ARG A 147 -11.28 -10.10 -40.40
C ARG A 147 -10.55 -8.77 -40.54
#